data_AF-A0A9P0YJQ6-F1
#
_entry.id   AF-A0A9P0YJQ6-F1
#
_cell.length_a   1.000
_cell.length_b   1.000
_cell.length_c   1.000
_cell.angle_alpha   90.00
_cell.angle_beta   90.00
_cell.angle_gamma   90.00
#
_symmetry.space_group_name_H-M   'P 1'
#
loop_
_entity.id
_entity.type
_entity.pdbx_description
1 polymer ?
#
loop_
_entity_poly.entity_id
_entity_poly.type
_entity_poly.pdbx_seq_one_letter_code
_entity_poly.pdbx_strand_id
1 'polypeptide(L)'
;MRCLLNHFRGVTCYEDLRTISGVLYNLYREACYALGFLDDDKEFVDGFTEESDFATSFALRILFVILLWSESMSQSRYVWEKCWIYMAEDIQYKVRKMYQHPDW
;
A
#
# COMPACT_ATOMS: atom_id res chain seq x y z
N MET A 1 12.66 -2.15 13.49
CA MET A 1 13.08 -2.56 14.85
C MET A 1 13.94 -1.53 15.57
N ARG A 2 14.96 -0.92 14.94
CA ARG A 2 15.77 0.12 15.62
C ARG A 2 14.94 1.33 16.10
N CYS A 3 13.92 1.74 15.36
CA CYS A 3 13.09 2.91 15.71
C CYS A 3 12.31 2.72 17.03
N LEU A 4 11.63 1.58 17.21
CA LEU A 4 10.81 1.30 18.40
C LEU A 4 11.66 1.10 19.67
N LEU A 5 12.79 0.40 19.55
CA LEU A 5 13.70 0.16 20.67
C LEU A 5 14.35 1.43 21.20
N ASN A 6 14.55 2.44 20.33
CA ASN A 6 15.06 3.74 20.75
C ASN A 6 13.99 4.61 21.44
N HIS A 7 12.71 4.38 21.13
CA HIS A 7 11.59 5.16 21.67
C HIS A 7 11.13 4.65 23.03
N PHE A 8 10.98 3.33 23.19
CA PHE A 8 10.48 2.74 24.42
C PHE A 8 11.62 2.24 25.32
N ARG A 9 11.86 2.94 26.43
CA ARG A 9 12.80 2.50 27.48
C ARG A 9 12.11 1.56 28.46
N GLY A 10 12.72 0.42 28.75
CA GLY A 10 12.27 -0.50 29.82
C GLY A 10 11.15 -1.47 29.42
N VAL A 11 10.87 -1.62 28.12
CA VAL A 11 9.93 -2.63 27.62
C VAL A 11 10.41 -4.04 27.97
N THR A 12 9.50 -4.85 28.50
CA THR A 12 9.82 -6.18 29.05
C THR A 12 9.33 -7.31 28.15
N CYS A 13 8.39 -7.03 27.24
CA CYS A 13 7.90 -8.00 26.27
C CYS A 13 7.66 -7.41 24.87
N TYR A 14 7.47 -8.30 23.90
CA TYR A 14 7.22 -7.96 22.49
C TYR A 14 5.91 -7.18 22.28
N GLU A 15 4.92 -7.39 23.15
CA GLU A 15 3.63 -6.70 23.13
C GLU A 15 3.75 -5.24 23.55
N ASP A 16 4.62 -4.93 24.51
CA ASP A 16 4.89 -3.56 24.93
C ASP A 16 5.39 -2.71 23.75
N LEU A 17 6.23 -3.30 22.89
CA LEU A 17 6.75 -2.66 21.68
C LEU A 17 5.69 -2.41 20.59
N ARG A 18 4.54 -3.11 20.66
CA ARG A 18 3.40 -2.92 19.76
C ARG A 18 2.26 -2.13 20.40
N THR A 19 2.42 -1.68 21.65
CA THR A 19 1.38 -0.95 22.38
C THR A 19 1.66 0.54 22.30
N ILE A 20 0.89 1.28 21.50
CA ILE A 20 1.02 2.74 21.36
C ILE A 20 -0.20 3.39 22.01
N SER A 21 0.03 4.24 23.03
CA SER A 21 -1.03 4.96 23.75
C SER A 21 -2.17 4.06 24.27
N GLY A 22 -1.84 2.82 24.69
CA GLY A 22 -2.81 1.85 25.22
C GLY A 22 -3.50 0.99 24.15
N VAL A 23 -3.19 1.16 22.86
CA VAL A 23 -3.69 0.32 21.76
C VAL A 23 -2.61 -0.68 21.36
N LEU A 24 -2.93 -1.98 21.44
CA LEU A 24 -2.05 -3.05 20.96
C LEU A 24 -2.26 -3.26 19.45
N TYR A 25 -1.19 -3.07 18.68
CA TYR A 25 -1.17 -3.30 17.24
C TYR A 25 -0.73 -4.73 16.90
N ASN A 26 -1.19 -5.25 15.77
CA ASN A 26 -0.89 -6.63 15.36
C ASN A 26 0.54 -6.73 14.82
N LEU A 27 0.98 -5.72 14.08
CA LEU A 27 2.29 -5.70 13.46
C LEU A 27 3.15 -4.56 14.02
N TYR A 28 4.46 -4.79 14.12
CA TYR A 28 5.39 -3.71 14.51
C TYR A 28 5.35 -2.51 13.60
N ARG A 29 5.07 -2.74 12.31
CA ARG A 29 4.96 -1.68 11.34
C ARG A 29 3.78 -0.75 11.63
N GLU A 30 2.65 -1.30 12.06
CA GLU A 30 1.48 -0.51 12.45
C GLU A 30 1.77 0.32 13.71
N ALA A 31 2.52 -0.24 14.66
CA ALA A 31 2.98 0.49 15.84
C ALA A 31 3.97 1.63 15.46
N CYS A 32 4.91 1.37 14.54
CA CYS A 32 5.78 2.42 13.99
C CYS A 32 4.97 3.51 13.26
N TYR A 33 3.96 3.13 12.50
CA TYR A 33 3.07 4.06 11.80
C TYR A 33 2.29 4.94 12.79
N ALA A 34 1.70 4.33 13.83
CA ALA A 34 0.96 5.06 14.87
C ALA A 34 1.84 6.04 15.67
N LEU A 35 3.15 5.79 15.76
CA LEU A 35 4.13 6.72 16.33
C LEU A 35 4.57 7.83 15.36
N GLY A 36 4.12 7.80 14.11
CA GLY A 36 4.56 8.74 13.07
C GLY A 36 5.99 8.48 12.58
N PHE A 37 6.52 7.25 12.75
CA PHE A 37 7.84 6.89 12.24
C PHE A 37 7.84 6.43 10.78
N LEU A 38 6.67 6.18 10.20
CA LEU A 38 6.51 5.88 8.79
C LEU A 38 5.77 7.05 8.16
N ASP A 39 6.32 7.59 7.07
CA ASP A 39 5.58 8.52 6.20
C ASP A 39 4.30 7.84 5.71
N ASP A 40 3.30 8.64 5.37
CA ASP A 40 2.10 8.10 4.75
C ASP A 40 2.46 7.50 3.39
N ASP A 41 1.72 6.46 2.98
CA ASP A 41 1.91 5.83 1.66
C ASP A 41 1.46 6.75 0.50
N LYS A 42 1.40 8.06 0.73
CA LYS A 42 1.00 9.07 -0.23
C LYS A 42 1.98 9.17 -1.38
N GLU A 43 3.28 8.98 -1.14
CA GLU A 43 4.29 8.95 -2.21
C GLU A 43 3.94 7.93 -3.30
N PHE A 44 3.37 6.78 -2.92
CA PHE A 44 2.91 5.78 -3.88
C PHE A 44 1.66 6.26 -4.61
N VAL A 45 0.70 6.86 -3.89
CA VAL A 45 -0.53 7.38 -4.52
C VAL A 45 -0.21 8.47 -5.54
N ASP A 46 0.64 9.42 -5.17
CA ASP A 46 1.07 10.53 -6.03
C ASP A 46 1.83 9.96 -7.24
N GLY A 47 2.78 9.03 -7.02
CA GLY A 47 3.51 8.37 -8.10
C GLY A 47 2.62 7.57 -9.06
N PHE A 48 1.63 6.81 -8.56
CA PHE A 48 0.65 6.12 -9.40
C PHE A 48 -0.21 7.10 -10.21
N THR A 49 -0.56 8.24 -9.62
CA THR A 49 -1.37 9.27 -10.29
C THR A 49 -0.57 9.92 -11.42
N GLU A 50 0.67 10.34 -11.16
CA GLU A 50 1.54 10.94 -12.18
C GLU A 50 1.90 9.95 -13.30
N GLU A 51 2.24 8.72 -12.94
CA GLU A 51 2.63 7.70 -13.91
C GLU A 51 1.43 7.19 -14.74
N SER A 52 0.20 7.39 -14.27
CA SER A 52 -1.00 6.96 -15.00
C SER A 52 -1.17 7.66 -16.36
N ASP A 53 -0.60 8.85 -16.52
CA ASP A 53 -0.61 9.58 -17.79
C ASP A 53 0.35 8.97 -18.84
N PHE A 54 1.32 8.16 -18.41
CA PHE A 54 2.39 7.64 -19.28
C PHE A 54 2.41 6.12 -19.38
N ALA A 55 2.04 5.42 -18.30
CA ALA A 55 2.08 3.97 -18.22
C ALA A 55 0.74 3.33 -18.58
N THR A 56 0.82 2.11 -19.12
CA THR A 56 -0.38 1.31 -19.36
C THR A 56 -0.97 0.76 -18.05
N SER A 57 -2.28 0.56 -17.98
CA SER A 57 -2.93 -0.10 -16.83
C SER A 57 -2.31 -1.45 -16.47
N PHE A 58 -1.78 -2.18 -17.46
CA PHE A 58 -1.03 -3.43 -17.22
C PHE A 58 0.29 -3.20 -16.49
N ALA A 59 1.07 -2.20 -16.89
CA ALA A 59 2.30 -1.83 -16.20
C ALA A 59 2.02 -1.39 -14.76
N LEU A 60 0.98 -0.58 -14.54
CA LEU A 60 0.56 -0.15 -13.20
C LEU A 60 0.15 -1.34 -12.30
N ARG A 61 -0.57 -2.33 -12.85
CA ARG A 61 -0.87 -3.56 -12.10
C ARG A 61 0.39 -4.32 -11.68
N ILE A 62 1.38 -4.43 -12.56
CA ILE A 62 2.66 -5.08 -12.25
C ILE A 62 3.37 -4.30 -11.14
N LEU A 63 3.46 -2.98 -11.25
CA LEU A 63 4.08 -2.12 -10.24
C LEU A 63 3.43 -2.33 -8.87
N PHE A 64 2.09 -2.35 -8.82
CA PHE A 64 1.37 -2.57 -7.58
C PHE A 64 1.67 -3.94 -6.96
N VAL A 65 1.73 -5.00 -7.77
CA VAL A 65 2.11 -6.35 -7.31
C VAL A 65 3.55 -6.38 -6.79
N ILE A 66 4.49 -5.68 -7.44
CA ILE A 66 5.88 -5.57 -6.98
C ILE A 66 5.93 -4.90 -5.61
N LEU A 67 5.21 -3.79 -5.43
CA LEU A 67 5.16 -3.04 -4.16
C LEU A 67 4.50 -3.83 -3.02
N LEU A 68 3.50 -4.66 -3.34
CA LEU A 68 2.92 -5.61 -2.39
C LEU A 68 3.93 -6.69 -1.98
N TRP A 69 4.62 -7.25 -2.96
CA TRP A 69 5.60 -8.32 -2.74
C TRP A 69 6.82 -7.84 -1.94
N SER A 70 7.28 -6.62 -2.18
CA SER A 70 8.41 -6.02 -1.47
C SER A 70 8.08 -5.51 -0.08
N GLU A 71 6.81 -5.63 0.35
CA GLU A 71 6.28 -5.05 1.58
C GLU A 71 6.55 -3.53 1.70
N SER A 72 6.70 -2.83 0.57
CA SER A 72 7.06 -1.40 0.56
C SER A 72 5.94 -0.51 1.10
N MET A 73 4.67 -0.89 0.92
CA MET A 73 3.50 -0.09 1.33
C MET A 73 3.00 -0.44 2.73
N SER A 74 2.88 0.54 3.62
CA SER A 74 2.43 0.40 5.02
C SER A 74 0.92 0.21 5.13
N GLN A 75 0.20 0.78 4.19
CA GLN A 75 -1.24 0.80 4.02
C GLN A 75 -1.56 0.46 2.57
N SER A 76 -1.19 -0.74 2.12
CA SER A 76 -1.42 -1.19 0.73
C SER A 76 -2.89 -1.10 0.30
N ARG A 77 -3.82 -1.28 1.24
CA ARG A 77 -5.25 -1.07 1.01
C ARG A 77 -5.59 0.38 0.69
N TYR A 78 -4.99 1.34 1.39
CA TYR A 78 -5.17 2.77 1.11
C TYR A 78 -4.70 3.11 -0.30
N VAL A 79 -3.50 2.64 -0.68
CA VAL A 79 -2.97 2.86 -2.04
C VAL A 79 -3.88 2.22 -3.09
N TRP A 80 -4.34 0.98 -2.86
CA TRP A 80 -5.30 0.32 -3.75
C TRP A 80 -6.58 1.14 -3.95
N GLU A 81 -7.22 1.56 -2.86
CA GLU A 81 -8.49 2.30 -2.91
C GLU A 81 -8.38 3.62 -3.68
N LYS A 82 -7.18 4.23 -3.72
CA LYS A 82 -6.90 5.45 -4.49
C LYS A 82 -6.53 5.19 -5.95
N CYS A 83 -5.81 4.11 -6.24
CA CYS A 83 -5.15 3.94 -7.53
C CYS A 83 -5.73 2.84 -8.43
N TRP A 84 -6.64 1.99 -7.92
CA TRP A 84 -7.16 0.83 -8.68
C TRP A 84 -7.80 1.20 -10.01
N ILE A 85 -8.36 2.42 -10.12
CA ILE A 85 -9.03 2.88 -11.34
C ILE A 85 -8.06 2.93 -12.52
N TYR A 86 -6.85 3.47 -12.32
CA TYR A 86 -5.79 3.53 -13.35
C TYR A 86 -5.32 2.13 -13.76
N MET A 87 -5.32 1.20 -12.81
CA MET A 87 -4.99 -0.20 -13.04
C MET A 87 -6.10 -0.97 -13.77
N ALA A 88 -7.31 -0.42 -13.90
CA ALA A 88 -8.48 -1.12 -14.42
C ALA A 88 -8.97 -0.62 -15.78
N GLU A 89 -8.45 0.49 -16.31
CA GLU A 89 -8.99 1.13 -17.52
C GLU A 89 -9.00 0.21 -18.74
N ASP A 90 -7.97 -0.62 -18.91
CA ASP A 90 -7.88 -1.55 -20.05
C ASP A 90 -8.74 -2.82 -19.90
N ILE A 91 -9.34 -3.08 -18.73
CA ILE A 91 -10.06 -4.32 -18.45
C ILE A 91 -11.31 -4.43 -19.33
N GLN A 92 -12.11 -3.37 -19.42
CA GLN A 92 -13.34 -3.39 -20.24
C GLN A 92 -13.02 -3.66 -21.71
N TYR A 93 -12.01 -2.98 -22.25
CA TYR A 93 -11.55 -3.20 -23.63
C TYR A 93 -11.09 -4.65 -23.83
N LYS A 94 -10.30 -5.20 -22.91
CA LYS A 94 -9.81 -6.59 -22.97
C LYS A 94 -10.95 -7.60 -22.91
N VAL A 95 -11.93 -7.39 -22.04
CA VAL A 95 -13.11 -8.26 -21.90
C VAL A 95 -13.93 -8.24 -23.19
N ARG A 96 -14.24 -7.06 -23.75
CA ARG A 96 -14.97 -6.94 -25.03
C ARG A 96 -14.26 -7.68 -26.17
N LYS A 97 -12.93 -7.51 -26.27
CA LYS A 97 -12.11 -8.19 -27.28
C LYS A 97 -12.12 -9.72 -27.10
N MET A 98 -12.08 -10.21 -25.87
CA MET A 98 -12.05 -11.64 -25.56
C MET A 98 -13.36 -12.34 -25.95
N TYR A 99 -14.50 -11.71 -25.70
CA TYR A 99 -15.81 -12.31 -25.93
C TYR A 99 -16.44 -11.95 -27.29
N GLN A 100 -15.74 -11.20 -28.15
CA GLN A 100 -16.25 -10.76 -29.47
C GLN A 100 -17.64 -10.09 -29.42
N HIS A 101 -17.99 -9.47 -28.29
CA HIS A 101 -19.26 -8.78 -28.09
C HIS A 101 -19.03 -7.26 -28.00
N PRO A 102 -19.30 -6.50 -29.08
CA PRO A 102 -19.07 -5.06 -29.12
C PRO A 102 -20.09 -4.22 -28.31
N ASP A 103 -21.25 -4.77 -27.94
CA ASP A 103 -22.42 -3.97 -27.51
C ASP A 103 -22.85 -4.16 -26.04
N TRP A 104 -21.90 -4.02 -25.10
CA TRP A 104 -22.16 -3.90 -23.65
C TRP A 104 -21.13 -2.97 -23.00
#